data_AF-A0AA88AAT2-F1
#
_entry.id   AF-A0AA88AAT2-F1
#
_cell.length_a   1.000
_cell.length_b   1.000
_cell.length_c   1.000
_cell.angle_alpha   90.00
_cell.angle_beta   90.00
_cell.angle_gamma   90.00
#
_symmetry.space_group_name_H-M   'P 1'
#
loop_
_entity.id
_entity.type
_entity.pdbx_description
1 polymer ?
#
loop_
_entity_poly.entity_id
_entity_poly.type
_entity_poly.pdbx_seq_one_letter_code
_entity_poly.pdbx_strand_id
1 'polypeptide(L)' 'MSKGRGGAVQMAAIVAVLLCAVASLECVRAATCTVGDAGGWSFNVNSWPKGKRFRAPVMC' A
#
# COMPACT_ATOMS: atom_id res chain seq x y z
N MET A 1 -15.47 37.36 -22.86
CA MET A 1 -14.42 36.50 -22.26
C MET A 1 -14.97 35.09 -22.10
N SER A 2 -14.66 34.15 -22.99
CA SER A 2 -15.19 32.76 -22.95
C SER A 2 -14.11 31.70 -22.70
N LYS A 3 -12.90 32.12 -22.33
CA LYS A 3 -11.72 31.26 -22.16
C LYS A 3 -11.51 30.77 -20.71
N GLY A 4 -12.59 30.62 -19.93
CA GLY A 4 -12.52 30.14 -18.54
C GLY A 4 -13.00 28.70 -18.34
N ARG A 5 -13.88 28.20 -19.22
CA ARG A 5 -14.59 26.92 -18.99
C ARG A 5 -13.81 25.70 -19.51
N GLY A 6 -13.13 25.82 -20.65
CA GLY A 6 -12.36 24.70 -21.24
C GLY A 6 -11.16 24.27 -20.37
N GLY A 7 -10.43 25.23 -19.80
CA GLY A 7 -9.29 24.94 -18.92
C GLY A 7 -9.69 24.33 -17.57
N ALA A 8 -10.83 24.77 -17.00
CA ALA A 8 -11.36 24.21 -15.76
C ALA A 8 -11.81 22.74 -15.94
N VAL A 9 -12.45 22.44 -17.08
CA VAL A 9 -12.86 21.07 -17.42
C VAL A 9 -11.64 20.18 -17.71
N GLN A 10 -10.63 20.71 -18.42
CA GLN A 10 -9.36 19.98 -18.62
C GLN A 10 -8.66 19.67 -17.30
N MET A 11 -8.56 20.64 -16.39
CA MET A 11 -7.94 20.41 -15.08
C MET A 11 -8.72 19.40 -14.24
N ALA A 12 -10.05 19.48 -14.23
CA ALA A 12 -10.88 18.50 -13.53
C ALA A 12 -10.68 17.08 -14.08
N ALA A 13 -10.56 16.92 -15.41
CA ALA A 13 -10.29 15.64 -16.04
C ALA A 13 -8.91 15.07 -15.66
N ILE A 14 -7.87 15.92 -15.64
CA ILE A 14 -6.51 15.50 -15.26
C ILE A 14 -6.48 15.05 -13.80
N VAL A 15 -7.11 15.81 -12.89
CA VAL A 15 -7.18 15.45 -11.47
C VAL A 15 -7.95 14.16 -11.25
N ALA A 16 -9.07 13.96 -11.97
CA ALA A 16 -9.85 12.72 -11.89
C ALA A 16 -9.05 11.49 -12.35
N VAL A 17 -8.32 11.60 -13.47
CA VAL A 17 -7.44 10.53 -13.95
C VAL A 17 -6.33 10.22 -12.96
N LEU A 18 -5.71 11.25 -12.37
CA LEU A 18 -4.67 11.09 -11.37
C LEU A 18 -5.21 10.40 -10.10
N LEU A 19 -6.40 10.78 -9.63
CA LEU A 19 -7.05 10.11 -8.50
C LEU A 19 -7.37 8.64 -8.79
N CYS A 20 -7.90 8.34 -9.99
CA CYS A 20 -8.17 6.96 -10.40
C CYS A 20 -6.88 6.14 -10.47
N ALA A 21 -5.79 6.71 -10.99
CA ALA A 21 -4.49 6.04 -11.03
C ALA A 21 -3.98 5.72 -9.62
N VAL A 22 -4.00 6.70 -8.70
CA VAL A 22 -3.58 6.48 -7.29
C VAL A 22 -4.49 5.47 -6.58
N ALA A 23 -5.79 5.49 -6.84
CA ALA A 23 -6.73 4.51 -6.27
C ALA A 23 -6.53 3.08 -6.80
N SER A 24 -5.98 2.94 -8.02
CA SER A 24 -5.63 1.64 -8.60
C SER A 24 -4.27 1.10 -8.15
N LEU A 25 -3.47 1.90 -7.42
CA LEU A 25 -2.24 1.42 -6.82
C LEU A 25 -2.59 0.54 -5.61
N GLU A 26 -2.31 -0.75 -5.76
CA GLU A 26 -2.39 -1.72 -4.67
C GLU A 26 -1.27 -1.43 -3.65
N CYS A 27 -1.53 -0.58 -2.66
CA CYS A 27 -0.61 -0.37 -1.54
C CYS A 27 -0.49 -1.67 -0.72
N VAL A 28 0.50 -2.50 -1.05
CA VAL A 28 0.85 -3.68 -0.24
C VAL A 28 1.51 -3.19 1.03
N ARG A 29 0.73 -3.16 2.11
CA ARG A 29 1.21 -2.88 3.46
C ARG A 29 2.24 -3.96 3.84
N ALA A 30 3.49 -3.55 4.04
CA ALA A 30 4.51 -4.41 4.61
C ALA A 30 4.02 -4.87 5.99
N ALA A 31 3.78 -6.18 6.14
CA ALA A 31 3.36 -6.75 7.40
C ALA A 31 4.60 -6.97 8.28
N THR A 32 4.74 -6.18 9.35
CA THR A 32 5.78 -6.39 10.36
C THR A 32 5.40 -7.61 11.20
N CYS A 33 5.98 -8.78 10.89
CA CYS A 33 5.81 -9.97 11.71
C CYS A 33 6.82 -9.93 12.88
N THR A 34 6.34 -9.71 14.10
CA THR A 34 7.16 -9.79 15.31
C THR A 34 7.52 -11.24 15.63
N VAL A 35 8.80 -11.58 15.49
CA VAL A 35 9.35 -12.90 15.79
C VAL A 35 9.13 -13.22 17.27
N GLY A 36 8.44 -14.33 17.54
CA GLY A 36 8.08 -14.74 18.90
C GLY A 36 6.78 -14.15 19.46
N ASP A 37 6.09 -13.27 18.71
CA ASP A 37 4.83 -12.63 19.15
C ASP A 37 4.96 -12.04 20.57
N ALA A 38 4.03 -12.32 21.49
CA ALA A 38 4.10 -11.89 22.90
C ALA A 38 5.23 -12.55 23.72
N GLY A 39 5.83 -13.65 23.24
CA GLY A 39 6.88 -14.40 23.93
C GLY A 39 8.30 -13.89 23.67
N GLY A 40 8.48 -12.94 22.74
CA GLY A 40 9.78 -12.35 22.40
C GLY A 40 10.79 -13.31 21.75
N TRP A 41 12.03 -12.84 21.60
CA TRP A 41 13.13 -13.65 21.06
C TRP A 41 13.69 -14.59 22.13
N SER A 42 13.25 -15.84 22.11
CA SER A 42 13.75 -16.92 22.97
C SER A 42 14.07 -18.18 22.15
N PHE A 43 14.89 -19.09 22.69
CA PHE A 43 15.39 -20.29 22.00
C PHE A 43 14.29 -21.21 21.44
N ASN A 44 13.06 -21.11 21.96
CA ASN A 44 11.91 -21.90 21.49
C ASN A 44 11.12 -21.25 20.33
N VAL A 45 11.61 -20.17 19.72
CA VAL A 45 10.96 -19.50 18.58
C VAL A 45 11.04 -20.31 17.27
N ASN A 46 11.72 -21.45 17.26
CA ASN A 46 11.86 -22.30 16.08
C ASN A 46 10.52 -22.83 15.53
N SER A 47 9.48 -22.96 16.37
CA SER A 47 8.13 -23.33 15.93
C SER A 47 7.28 -22.15 15.45
N TRP A 48 7.72 -20.90 15.68
CA TRP A 48 6.99 -19.68 15.32
C TRP A 48 6.75 -19.46 13.82
N PRO A 49 7.70 -19.76 12.89
CA PRO A 49 7.42 -19.61 11.46
C PRO A 49 6.43 -20.67 10.93
N LYS A 50 6.13 -21.73 11.69
CA LYS A 50 5.25 -22.82 11.27
C LYS A 50 3.82 -22.30 11.09
N GLY A 51 3.36 -22.24 9.84
CA GLY A 51 2.02 -21.74 9.48
C GLY A 51 1.95 -20.24 9.12
N LYS A 52 3.07 -19.50 9.18
CA LYS A 52 3.10 -18.09 8.76
C LYS A 52 3.49 -17.96 7.29
N ARG A 53 2.77 -17.11 6.55
CA ARG A 53 3.09 -16.75 5.17
C ARG A 53 3.76 -15.39 5.17
N PHE A 54 5.07 -15.38 4.95
CA PHE A 54 5.82 -14.14 4.71
C PHE A 54 5.64 -13.76 3.25
N ARG A 55 5.07 -12.59 2.99
CA ARG A 55 5.04 -12.00 1.65
C ARG A 55 6.13 -10.95 1.59
N ALA A 56 6.90 -10.94 0.51
CA ALA A 56 7.85 -9.87 0.26
C ALA A 56 7.08 -8.54 0.14
N PRO A 57 7.57 -7.45 0.75
CA PRO A 57 7.02 -6.14 0.48
C PRO A 57 7.29 -5.83 -1.00
N VAL A 58 6.23 -5.71 -1.78
CA VAL A 58 6.33 -5.12 -3.12
C VAL A 58 6.29 -3.61 -2.93
N MET A 59 7.36 -2.94 -3.32
CA MET A 59 7.45 -1.49 -3.28
C MET A 59 6.72 -0.95 -4.51
N CYS A 60 5.74 -0.07 -4.30
CA CYS A 60 5.11 0.71 -5.38
C CYS A 60 6.09 1.74 -5.94
#